data_AF-A0A165L5M9-F1
#
_entry.id   AF-A0A165L5M9-F1
#
_cell.length_a   1.000
_cell.length_b   1.000
_cell.length_c   1.000
_cell.angle_alpha   90.00
_cell.angle_beta   90.00
_cell.angle_gamma   90.00
#
_symmetry.space_group_name_H-M   'P 1'
#
loop_
_entity.id
_entity.type
_entity.pdbx_description
1 polymer ?
#
loop_
_entity_poly.entity_id
_entity_poly.type
_entity_poly.pdbx_seq_one_letter_code
_entity_poly.pdbx_strand_id
1 'polypeptide(L)'
;VTKRETSFGNPDLVTDQGNRYKLNFGSTEGHENACPGHFICYISKAGDAHDDVGLGDPDDMVDEGDRYRLNFGSTSGHPNACDGHFM
;
A
#
# COMPACT_ATOMS: atom_id res chain seq x y z
N VAL A 1 -7.16 21.00 -3.80
CA VAL A 1 -6.49 20.21 -2.75
C VAL A 1 -5.00 20.19 -3.07
N THR A 2 -4.12 20.35 -2.09
CA THR A 2 -2.67 20.33 -2.30
C THR A 2 -2.22 18.88 -2.45
N LYS A 3 -1.66 18.53 -3.62
CA LYS A 3 -1.03 17.23 -3.86
C LYS A 3 0.00 16.96 -2.75
N ARG A 4 -0.18 15.89 -1.99
CA ARG A 4 0.88 15.33 -1.14
C ARG A 4 1.59 14.27 -1.98
N GLU A 5 2.89 14.08 -1.80
CA GLU A 5 3.63 12.98 -2.45
C GLU A 5 4.48 12.33 -1.37
N THR A 6 3.80 11.67 -0.42
CA THR A 6 4.46 10.96 0.67
C THR A 6 4.56 9.48 0.30
N SER A 7 5.78 9.02 0.04
CA SER A 7 6.05 7.60 -0.15
C SER A 7 6.08 6.88 1.20
N PHE A 8 5.34 5.78 1.28
CA PHE A 8 5.38 4.79 2.35
C PHE A 8 6.36 3.67 2.05
N GLY A 9 7.18 3.80 1.01
CA GLY A 9 8.23 2.85 0.64
C GLY A 9 7.70 1.60 -0.05
N ASN A 10 8.50 0.54 0.02
CA ASN A 10 8.28 -0.76 -0.61
C ASN A 10 7.74 -1.77 0.43
N PRO A 11 6.41 -1.86 0.62
CA PRO A 11 5.81 -2.89 1.45
C PRO A 11 5.76 -4.24 0.71
N ASP A 12 6.25 -5.30 1.37
CA ASP A 12 6.12 -6.70 0.94
C ASP A 12 4.66 -7.14 0.76
N LEU A 13 3.70 -6.53 1.46
CA LEU A 13 2.28 -6.79 1.23
C LEU A 13 1.42 -5.59 1.64
N VAL A 14 0.62 -5.09 0.71
CA VAL A 14 -0.48 -4.16 0.97
C VAL A 14 -1.79 -4.93 0.98
N THR A 15 -2.60 -4.71 2.00
CA THR A 15 -3.93 -5.29 2.15
C THR A 15 -4.95 -4.17 2.34
N ASP A 16 -6.01 -4.17 1.55
CA ASP A 16 -7.17 -3.32 1.76
C ASP A 16 -8.13 -3.97 2.76
N GLN A 17 -8.52 -3.22 3.78
CA GLN A 17 -9.55 -3.59 4.77
C GLN A 17 -10.73 -2.60 4.71
N GLY A 18 -10.82 -1.82 3.64
CA GLY A 18 -11.92 -0.92 3.35
C GLY A 18 -11.74 0.45 3.96
N ASN A 19 -11.76 0.56 5.29
CA ASN A 19 -11.52 1.81 6.01
C ASN A 19 -10.02 2.06 6.33
N ARG A 20 -9.14 1.13 5.94
CA ARG A 20 -7.69 1.25 6.11
C ARG A 20 -6.93 0.32 5.18
N TYR A 21 -5.70 0.69 4.87
CA TYR A 21 -4.70 -0.20 4.31
C TYR A 21 -3.83 -0.76 5.43
N LYS A 22 -3.52 -2.05 5.36
CA LYS A 22 -2.50 -2.71 6.17
C LYS A 22 -1.28 -2.95 5.29
N LEU A 23 -0.16 -2.33 5.64
CA LEU A 23 1.11 -2.47 4.94
C LEU A 23 1.99 -3.38 5.79
N ASN A 24 2.60 -4.38 5.19
CA ASN A 24 3.58 -5.26 5.81
C ASN A 24 4.90 -5.06 5.07
N PHE A 25 5.97 -4.80 5.81
CA PHE A 25 7.32 -4.57 5.25
C PHE A 25 8.23 -5.80 5.36
N GLY A 26 7.77 -6.89 6.00
CA GLY A 26 8.50 -8.14 6.25
C GLY A 26 9.84 -8.02 6.99
N SER A 27 10.28 -6.80 7.29
CA SER A 27 11.43 -6.46 8.11
C SER A 27 10.99 -5.76 9.39
N THR A 28 11.65 -6.10 10.49
CA THR A 28 11.50 -5.43 11.80
C THR A 28 11.93 -3.97 11.80
N GLU A 29 12.69 -3.53 10.79
CA GLU A 29 13.13 -2.14 10.67
C GLU A 29 11.97 -1.19 10.31
N GLY A 30 10.90 -1.72 9.71
CA GLY A 30 9.73 -0.94 9.28
C GLY A 30 10.07 0.08 8.20
N HIS A 31 9.24 1.11 8.05
CA HIS A 31 9.47 2.19 7.09
C HIS A 31 9.35 3.57 7.75
N GLU A 32 10.35 4.43 7.55
CA GLU A 32 10.48 5.72 8.24
C GLU A 32 9.28 6.65 8.07
N ASN A 33 8.65 6.65 6.89
CA ASN A 33 7.53 7.56 6.60
C ASN A 33 6.16 6.97 6.93
N ALA A 34 6.07 5.63 7.06
CA ALA A 34 4.81 4.96 7.34
C ALA A 34 4.69 4.68 8.85
N CYS A 35 5.61 3.90 9.40
CA CYS A 35 5.74 3.64 10.83
C CYS A 35 7.20 3.28 11.16
N PRO A 36 8.00 4.22 11.69
CA PRO A 36 9.36 3.93 12.12
C PRO A 36 9.40 2.77 13.12
N GLY A 37 10.14 1.70 12.82
CA GLY A 37 10.32 0.57 13.75
C GLY A 37 9.13 -0.39 13.88
N HIS A 38 8.11 -0.29 13.01
CA HIS A 38 7.03 -1.27 12.94
C HIS A 38 7.03 -1.99 11.60
N PHE A 39 7.01 -3.32 11.64
CA PHE A 39 6.93 -4.18 10.45
C PHE A 39 5.52 -4.22 9.83
N ILE A 40 4.49 -3.84 10.59
CA ILE A 40 3.11 -3.67 10.10
C ILE A 40 2.65 -2.23 10.36
N CYS A 41 2.12 -1.60 9.33
CA CYS A 41 1.49 -0.28 9.36
C CYS A 41 0.02 -0.32 9.00
N TYR A 42 -0.74 0.63 9.54
CA TYR A 42 -2.14 0.84 9.17
C TYR A 42 -2.33 2.29 8.72
N ILE A 43 -2.80 2.49 7.49
CA ILE A 43 -3.09 3.80 6.92
C ILE A 43 -4.60 3.94 6.79
N SER A 44 -5.21 4.83 7.56
CA SER A 44 -6.66 5.05 7.52
C SER A 44 -7.10 5.73 6.22
N LYS A 45 -8.24 5.28 5.68
CA LYS A 45 -8.92 5.92 4.54
C LYS A 45 -10.44 5.94 4.76
N ALA A 46 -11.15 6.71 3.95
CA ALA A 46 -12.60 6.68 3.94
C ALA A 46 -13.10 5.35 3.34
N GLY A 47 -14.12 4.75 3.95
CA GLY A 47 -14.72 3.49 3.52
C GLY A 47 -15.31 2.72 4.70
N ASP A 48 -16.05 1.66 4.39
CA ASP A 48 -16.53 0.70 5.39
C ASP A 48 -15.51 -0.43 5.55
N ALA A 49 -15.38 -0.94 6.77
CA ALA A 49 -14.50 -2.07 7.03
C ALA A 49 -14.98 -3.33 6.28
N HIS A 50 -14.05 -4.06 5.68
CA HIS A 50 -14.29 -5.36 5.05
C HIS A 50 -13.12 -6.32 5.31
N ASP A 51 -13.27 -7.57 4.89
CA ASP A 51 -12.25 -8.60 5.01
C ASP A 51 -10.96 -8.24 4.25
N ASP A 52 -9.83 -8.85 4.65
CA ASP A 52 -8.52 -8.57 4.06
C ASP A 52 -8.47 -8.89 2.55
N VAL A 53 -8.32 -7.86 1.72
CA VAL A 53 -8.10 -7.98 0.27
C VAL A 53 -6.65 -7.64 -0.05
N GLY A 54 -5.84 -8.63 -0.41
CA GLY A 54 -4.44 -8.41 -0.78
C GLY A 54 -4.32 -7.65 -2.11
N LEU A 55 -3.64 -6.50 -2.08
CA LEU A 55 -3.35 -5.68 -3.27
C LEU A 55 -1.98 -5.97 -3.90
N GLY A 56 -1.18 -6.85 -3.28
CA GLY A 56 0.15 -7.25 -3.75
C GLY A 56 1.29 -6.60 -2.96
N ASP A 57 2.50 -6.68 -3.52
CA ASP A 57 3.81 -6.26 -2.98
C ASP A 57 4.39 -5.08 -3.78
N PRO A 58 3.72 -3.91 -3.79
CA PRO A 58 4.14 -2.80 -4.63
C PRO A 58 5.55 -2.31 -4.26
N ASP A 59 6.32 -1.98 -5.29
CA ASP A 59 7.64 -1.40 -5.13
C ASP A 59 7.61 -0.05 -4.41
N ASP A 60 6.50 0.68 -4.53
CA ASP A 60 6.28 1.94 -3.83
C ASP A 60 4.78 2.23 -3.63
N MET A 61 4.38 2.51 -2.39
CA MET A 61 3.04 3.03 -2.09
C MET A 61 3.12 4.52 -1.77
N VAL A 62 2.38 5.34 -2.52
CA VAL A 62 2.41 6.81 -2.40
C VAL A 62 1.05 7.34 -2.01
N ASP A 63 1.00 8.17 -0.96
CA ASP A 63 -0.13 9.06 -0.69
C ASP A 63 -0.04 10.29 -1.59
N GLU A 64 -0.99 10.41 -2.54
CA GLU A 64 -1.13 11.55 -3.44
C GLU A 64 -2.07 12.66 -2.88
N GLY A 65 -2.56 12.49 -1.65
CA GLY A 65 -3.49 13.37 -0.94
C GLY A 65 -4.95 13.01 -1.16
N ASP A 66 -5.40 12.94 -2.42
CA ASP A 66 -6.78 12.59 -2.77
C ASP A 66 -6.94 11.09 -3.09
N ARG A 67 -5.84 10.38 -3.28
CA ARG A 67 -5.79 8.95 -3.62
C ARG A 67 -4.46 8.35 -3.19
N TYR A 68 -4.43 7.03 -3.08
CA TYR A 68 -3.21 6.26 -2.88
C TYR A 68 -2.82 5.59 -4.20
N ARG A 69 -1.53 5.62 -4.53
CA ARG A 69 -0.97 4.98 -5.73
C ARG A 69 -0.08 3.83 -5.29
N LEU A 70 -0.29 2.66 -5.88
CA LEU A 70 0.60 1.50 -5.76
C LEU A 70 1.40 1.38 -7.05
N ASN A 71 2.71 1.52 -6.94
CA ASN A 71 3.64 1.40 -8.06
C ASN A 71 4.23 -0.01 -8.06
N PHE A 72 4.03 -0.74 -9.17
CA PHE A 72 4.64 -2.05 -9.42
C PHE A 72 5.64 -1.85 -10.56
N GLY A 73 6.88 -1.49 -10.20
CA GLY A 73 7.99 -1.21 -11.11
C GLY A 73 8.72 -2.47 -11.62
N SER A 74 8.43 -3.65 -11.07
CA SER A 74 8.94 -4.90 -11.64
C SER A 74 8.31 -5.19 -13.01
N THR A 75 9.16 -5.49 -14.01
CA THR A 75 8.77 -5.90 -15.37
C THR A 75 7.89 -7.15 -15.42
N SER A 76 7.77 -7.88 -14.31
CA SER A 76 6.91 -9.06 -14.22
C SER A 76 5.42 -8.72 -14.11
N GLY A 77 5.04 -7.49 -13.71
CA GLY A 77 3.67 -7.14 -13.37
C GLY A 77 3.16 -7.97 -12.17
N HIS A 78 2.45 -7.37 -11.23
CA HIS A 78 1.87 -8.17 -10.15
C HIS A 78 0.49 -8.67 -10.55
N PRO A 79 0.22 -10.00 -10.51
CA PRO A 79 -1.08 -10.54 -10.90
C PRO A 79 -2.23 -10.01 -10.05
N ASN A 80 -1.94 -9.45 -8.87
CA ASN A 80 -2.93 -8.90 -7.95
C ASN A 80 -2.95 -7.37 -7.93
N ALA A 81 -2.17 -6.69 -8.78
CA ALA A 81 -2.03 -5.23 -8.77
C ALA A 81 -3.37 -4.50 -8.96
N CYS A 82 -4.35 -5.15 -9.58
CA CYS A 82 -5.75 -4.79 -9.64
C CYS A 82 -6.51 -6.06 -10.01
N ASP A 83 -7.41 -6.54 -9.15
CA ASP A 83 -8.31 -7.65 -9.50
C ASP A 83 -9.21 -7.21 -10.67
N GLY A 84 -8.80 -7.53 -11.91
CA GLY A 84 -9.59 -7.25 -13.12
C GLY A 84 -8.94 -6.50 -14.28
N HIS A 85 -7.61 -6.44 -14.43
CA HIS A 85 -7.01 -5.96 -15.70
C HIS A 85 -6.34 -7.11 -16.47
N PHE A 86 -7.08 -7.66 -17.44
CA PHE A 86 -6.56 -8.57 -18.46
C PHE A 86 -5.63 -7.79 -19.41
N MET A 87 -4.53 -8.45 -19.80
CA MET A 87 -3.67 -8.02 -20.93
C MET A 87 -4.46 -7.98 -22.24
#